data_AF-A0A0Q4PEU2-F1
#
_entry.id   AF-A0A0Q4PEU2-F1
#
_cell.length_a   1.000
_cell.length_b   1.000
_cell.length_c   1.000
_cell.angle_alpha   90.00
_cell.angle_beta   90.00
_cell.angle_gamma   90.00
#
_symmetry.space_group_name_H-M   'P 1'
#
loop_
_entity.id
_entity.type
_entity.pdbx_description
1 polymer ?
#
loop_
_entity_poly.entity_id
_entity_poly.type
_entity_poly.pdbx_seq_one_letter_code
_entity_poly.pdbx_strand_id
1 'polypeptide(L)'
;MSAMDDLHRYCTTTFDSLGEEHRSGHQKVHARRYVVPGHDGSTVETAIIVKPGSNLQIWCEAKVTDRMSAAALGGTRRPGSETYARTNAKGEMLYGRHSALKKMDHLHRGDAYRFTLRTPYEVDQIINLIASGAK
;
A
#
# COMPACT_ATOMS: atom_id res chain seq x y z
N MET A 1 -8.93 21.83 8.69
CA MET A 1 -8.21 20.66 8.13
C MET A 1 -7.78 19.83 9.32
N SER A 2 -8.11 18.53 9.34
CA SER A 2 -7.79 17.68 10.48
C SER A 2 -6.36 17.14 10.39
N ALA A 3 -5.75 16.75 11.51
CA ALA A 3 -4.41 16.14 11.53
C ALA A 3 -4.31 14.89 10.61
N MET A 4 -5.43 14.17 10.42
CA MET A 4 -5.49 13.04 9.49
C MET A 4 -5.48 13.49 8.02
N ASP A 5 -6.14 14.61 7.70
CA ASP A 5 -6.09 15.19 6.35
C ASP A 5 -4.67 15.65 6.01
N ASP A 6 -3.96 16.24 6.98
CA ASP A 6 -2.56 16.65 6.83
C ASP A 6 -1.64 15.45 6.64
N LEU A 7 -1.84 14.38 7.41
CA LEU A 7 -1.08 13.12 7.25
C LEU A 7 -1.31 12.48 5.88
N HIS A 8 -2.56 12.44 5.41
CA HIS A 8 -2.88 11.92 4.09
C HIS A 8 -2.25 12.77 2.98
N ARG A 9 -2.32 14.10 3.10
CA ARG A 9 -1.66 15.02 2.15
C ARG A 9 -0.15 14.82 2.14
N TYR A 10 0.47 14.74 3.32
CA TYR A 10 1.91 14.49 3.45
C TYR A 10 2.30 13.21 2.71
N CYS A 11 1.66 12.10 3.08
CA CYS A 11 1.96 10.80 2.47
C CYS A 11 1.76 10.79 0.95
N THR A 12 0.64 11.32 0.45
CA THR A 12 0.39 11.36 -1.00
C THR A 12 1.40 12.23 -1.74
N THR A 13 1.72 13.41 -1.22
CA THR A 13 2.72 14.31 -1.83
C THR A 13 4.10 13.66 -1.87
N THR A 14 4.48 12.90 -0.83
CA THR A 14 5.77 12.20 -0.81
C THR A 14 5.80 11.04 -1.81
N PHE A 15 4.72 10.27 -1.95
CA PHE A 15 4.68 9.21 -2.97
C PHE A 15 4.61 9.77 -4.41
N ASP A 16 3.94 10.91 -4.62
CA ASP A 16 3.91 11.61 -5.91
C ASP A 16 5.31 12.07 -6.35
N SER A 17 6.25 12.30 -5.42
CA SER A 17 7.62 12.69 -5.74
C SER A 17 8.61 11.52 -5.85
N LEU A 18 8.28 10.37 -5.25
CA LEU A 18 9.16 9.19 -5.20
C LEU A 18 8.90 8.17 -6.30
N GLY A 19 7.67 8.11 -6.83
CA GLY A 19 7.27 7.09 -7.79
C GLY A 19 6.37 7.62 -8.88
N GLU A 20 5.98 6.72 -9.77
CA GLU A 20 5.05 7.02 -10.87
C GLU A 20 3.63 6.59 -10.50
N GLU A 21 2.63 7.29 -11.02
CA GLU A 21 1.24 6.84 -10.95
C GLU A 21 1.11 5.48 -11.66
N HIS A 22 0.53 4.50 -10.98
CA HIS A 22 0.28 3.19 -11.56
C HIS A 22 -0.67 3.31 -12.77
N ARG A 23 -0.45 2.55 -13.85
CA ARG A 23 -1.24 2.59 -15.10
C ARG A 23 -2.76 2.48 -14.96
N SER A 24 -3.23 1.82 -13.90
CA SER A 24 -4.67 1.72 -13.55
C SER A 24 -5.25 2.99 -12.92
N GLY A 25 -4.43 4.03 -12.78
CA GLY A 25 -4.73 5.33 -12.21
C GLY A 25 -5.06 5.30 -10.72
N HIS A 26 -5.20 6.49 -10.14
CA HIS A 26 -5.72 6.68 -8.80
C HIS A 26 -7.24 6.52 -8.72
N GLN A 27 -7.75 6.00 -7.60
CA GLN A 27 -9.16 6.12 -7.23
C GLN A 27 -9.32 7.38 -6.38
N LYS A 28 -9.77 8.48 -7.01
CA LYS A 28 -9.81 9.86 -6.48
C LYS A 28 -10.05 10.02 -4.97
N VAL A 29 -10.94 9.23 -4.38
CA VAL A 29 -11.36 9.37 -2.97
C VAL A 29 -10.74 8.33 -2.03
N HIS A 30 -10.44 7.12 -2.49
CA HIS A 30 -10.21 5.98 -1.59
C HIS A 30 -8.84 5.32 -1.72
N ALA A 31 -8.16 5.48 -2.86
CA ALA A 31 -6.88 4.83 -3.07
C ALA A 31 -5.99 5.61 -4.05
N ARG A 32 -4.76 5.87 -3.65
CA ARG A 32 -3.68 6.28 -4.54
C ARG A 32 -2.79 5.06 -4.82
N ARG A 33 -2.33 4.94 -6.05
CA ARG A 33 -1.62 3.75 -6.56
C ARG A 33 -0.35 4.20 -7.25
N TYR A 34 0.75 3.59 -6.86
CA TYR A 34 2.08 4.00 -7.28
C TYR A 34 2.90 2.78 -7.69
N VAL A 35 3.87 3.03 -8.55
CA VAL A 35 5.01 2.17 -8.80
C VAL A 35 6.24 2.94 -8.31
N VAL A 36 6.93 2.38 -7.31
CA VAL A 36 8.05 3.03 -6.62
C VAL A 36 9.34 2.26 -6.91
N PRO A 37 10.46 2.93 -7.20
CA PRO A 37 11.74 2.25 -7.38
C PRO A 37 12.23 1.68 -6.05
N GLY A 38 12.48 0.38 -5.98
CA GLY A 38 12.98 -0.34 -4.80
C GLY A 38 14.51 -0.33 -4.68
N HIS A 39 15.02 -0.65 -3.49
CA HIS A 39 16.46 -0.67 -3.16
C HIS A 39 17.29 -1.64 -4.01
N ASP A 40 16.68 -2.70 -4.52
CA ASP A 40 17.31 -3.72 -5.36
C ASP A 40 17.25 -3.40 -6.86
N GLY A 41 16.82 -2.17 -7.23
CA GLY A 41 16.60 -1.77 -8.61
C GLY A 41 15.31 -2.35 -9.23
N SER A 42 14.51 -3.10 -8.46
CA SER A 42 13.18 -3.52 -8.87
C SER A 42 12.16 -2.38 -8.73
N THR A 43 10.96 -2.60 -9.25
CA THR A 43 9.81 -1.74 -8.96
C THR A 43 8.89 -2.40 -7.94
N VAL A 44 8.39 -1.58 -7.04
CA VAL A 44 7.46 -1.96 -5.98
C VAL A 44 6.12 -1.30 -6.24
N GLU A 45 5.10 -2.13 -6.42
CA GLU A 45 3.73 -1.64 -6.36
C GLU A 45 3.36 -1.24 -4.94
N THR A 46 2.86 -0.01 -4.80
CA THR A 46 2.42 0.54 -3.52
C THR A 46 1.05 1.20 -3.66
N ALA A 47 0.20 1.04 -2.65
CA ALA A 47 -1.09 1.70 -2.59
C ALA A 47 -1.29 2.40 -1.24
N ILE A 48 -1.68 3.67 -1.31
CA ILE A 48 -2.18 4.42 -0.15
C ILE A 48 -3.70 4.27 -0.14
N ILE A 49 -4.26 3.77 0.95
CA ILE A 49 -5.71 3.61 1.10
C ILE A 49 -6.19 4.46 2.27
N VAL A 50 -7.20 5.30 2.00
CA VAL A 50 -7.94 6.04 3.01
C VAL A 50 -9.40 5.59 2.96
N LYS A 51 -9.86 4.98 4.05
CA LYS A 51 -11.28 4.72 4.26
C LYS A 51 -11.84 5.83 5.16
N PRO A 52 -13.02 6.40 4.84
CA PRO A 52 -13.68 7.36 5.73
C PRO A 52 -13.79 6.79 7.16
N GLY A 53 -13.37 7.57 8.16
CA GLY A 53 -13.35 7.14 9.56
C GLY A 53 -12.30 6.08 9.92
N SER A 54 -11.30 5.85 9.05
CA SER A 54 -10.20 4.91 9.29
C SER A 54 -8.84 5.61 9.17
N ASN A 55 -7.83 5.01 9.79
CA ASN A 55 -6.45 5.46 9.66
C ASN A 55 -5.92 5.26 8.23
N LEU A 56 -4.96 6.09 7.85
CA LEU A 56 -4.19 5.95 6.61
C LEU A 56 -3.50 4.58 6.56
N GLN A 57 -3.59 3.90 5.42
CA GLN A 57 -2.91 2.63 5.21
C GLN A 57 -1.96 2.70 4.03
N ILE A 58 -0.76 2.16 4.20
CA ILE A 58 0.15 1.84 3.09
C ILE A 58 0.15 0.34 2.88
N TRP A 59 0.05 -0.05 1.62
CA TRP A 59 0.16 -1.42 1.15
C TRP A 59 1.31 -1.51 0.17
N CYS A 60 2.22 -2.47 0.34
CA CYS A 60 3.31 -2.74 -0.60
C CYS A 60 3.51 -4.25 -0.77
N GLU A 61 4.17 -4.65 -1.86
CA GLU A 61 4.55 -6.04 -2.09
C GLU A 61 5.43 -6.56 -0.94
N ALA A 62 5.26 -7.81 -0.50
CA ALA A 62 6.03 -8.36 0.62
C ALA A 62 7.50 -8.63 0.27
N LYS A 63 7.87 -8.60 -1.02
CA LYS A 63 9.26 -8.80 -1.49
C LYS A 63 10.20 -7.67 -1.08
N VAL A 64 9.67 -6.51 -0.69
CA VAL A 64 10.50 -5.32 -0.38
C VAL A 64 11.33 -5.46 0.88
N THR A 65 10.93 -6.34 1.80
CA THR A 65 11.64 -6.51 3.06
C THR A 65 11.29 -7.86 3.70
N ASP A 66 12.12 -8.28 4.65
CA ASP A 66 11.83 -9.45 5.46
C ASP A 66 10.72 -9.19 6.50
N ARG A 67 10.19 -10.27 7.06
CA ARG A 67 9.07 -10.21 8.01
C ARG A 67 9.41 -9.49 9.32
N MET A 68 10.65 -9.58 9.79
CA MET A 68 11.06 -8.96 11.05
C MET A 68 11.13 -7.45 10.89
N SER A 69 11.77 -6.98 9.81
CA SER A 69 11.85 -5.56 9.47
C SER A 69 10.45 -4.94 9.28
N ALA A 70 9.56 -5.61 8.55
CA ALA A 70 8.18 -5.15 8.43
C ALA A 70 7.45 -5.12 9.78
N ALA A 71 7.59 -6.16 10.62
CA ALA A 71 6.93 -6.24 11.92
C ALA A 71 7.42 -5.17 12.91
N ALA A 72 8.71 -4.82 12.87
CA ALA A 72 9.28 -3.75 13.69
C ALA A 72 8.62 -2.38 13.42
N LEU A 73 8.12 -2.18 12.20
CA LEU A 73 7.38 -0.98 11.78
C LEU A 73 5.85 -1.16 11.85
N GLY A 74 5.36 -2.19 12.55
CA GLY A 74 3.92 -2.46 12.70
C GLY A 74 3.25 -3.06 11.46
N GLY A 75 4.03 -3.56 10.51
CA GLY A 75 3.54 -4.20 9.29
C GLY A 75 2.82 -5.52 9.58
N THR A 76 1.61 -5.66 9.04
CA THR A 76 0.89 -6.93 9.03
C THR A 76 1.07 -7.60 7.68
N ARG A 77 1.64 -8.82 7.66
CA ARG A 77 1.69 -9.63 6.44
C ARG A 77 0.28 -10.06 6.03
N ARG A 78 -0.04 -9.93 4.75
CA ARG A 78 -1.31 -10.29 4.14
C ARG A 78 -1.01 -11.21 2.95
N PRO A 79 -1.21 -12.53 3.10
CA PRO A 79 -1.00 -13.47 2.01
C PRO A 79 -1.89 -13.15 0.81
N GLY A 80 -1.37 -13.33 -0.40
CA GLY A 80 -2.14 -13.16 -1.64
C GLY A 80 -3.31 -14.15 -1.77
N SER A 81 -3.27 -15.26 -1.06
CA SER A 81 -4.41 -16.18 -0.95
C SER A 81 -5.62 -15.56 -0.23
N GLU A 82 -5.42 -14.54 0.62
CA GLU A 82 -6.51 -13.86 1.32
C GLU A 82 -7.31 -12.91 0.42
N THR A 83 -6.73 -12.40 -0.67
CA THR A 83 -7.42 -11.46 -1.56
C THR A 83 -8.52 -12.12 -2.39
N TYR A 84 -8.48 -13.45 -2.59
CA TYR A 84 -9.50 -14.24 -3.30
C TYR A 84 -10.12 -15.36 -2.45
N ALA A 85 -10.22 -15.18 -1.13
CA ALA A 85 -10.60 -16.24 -0.19
C ALA A 85 -12.12 -16.55 -0.09
N ARG A 86 -12.98 -15.94 -0.91
CA ARG A 86 -14.44 -16.16 -0.86
C ARG A 86 -15.00 -16.40 -2.24
N THR A 87 -16.01 -17.24 -2.38
CA THR A 87 -16.80 -17.40 -3.60
C THR A 87 -18.18 -16.79 -3.43
N ASN A 88 -18.78 -16.31 -4.53
CA ASN A 88 -20.18 -15.91 -4.54
C ASN A 88 -21.11 -17.12 -4.78
N ALA A 89 -22.42 -16.88 -4.78
CA ALA A 89 -23.43 -17.92 -5.04
C ALA A 89 -23.31 -18.58 -6.44
N LYS A 90 -22.55 -17.97 -7.37
CA LYS A 90 -22.26 -18.51 -8.71
C LYS A 90 -20.94 -19.28 -8.78
N GLY A 91 -20.23 -19.44 -7.66
CA GLY A 91 -18.93 -20.10 -7.60
C GLY A 91 -17.75 -19.23 -8.03
N GLU A 92 -17.96 -17.95 -8.34
CA GLU A 92 -16.90 -17.04 -8.76
C GLU A 92 -16.10 -16.54 -7.54
N MET A 93 -14.77 -16.54 -7.62
CA MET A 93 -13.92 -15.97 -6.57
C MET A 93 -14.14 -14.45 -6.46
N LEU A 94 -14.56 -14.03 -5.27
CA LEU A 94 -14.72 -12.65 -4.88
C LEU A 94 -13.41 -12.09 -4.36
N TYR A 95 -13.09 -10.89 -4.86
CA TYR A 95 -12.03 -10.10 -4.28
C TYR A 95 -12.47 -9.60 -2.90
N GLY A 96 -11.65 -9.82 -1.87
CA GLY A 96 -11.92 -9.46 -0.48
C GLY A 96 -12.04 -7.94 -0.22
N ARG A 97 -12.01 -7.54 1.06
CA ARG A 97 -12.29 -6.16 1.56
C ARG A 97 -11.29 -5.06 1.12
N HIS A 98 -10.38 -5.37 0.20
CA HIS A 98 -9.30 -4.51 -0.29
C HIS A 98 -9.39 -4.26 -1.79
N SER A 99 -10.61 -4.15 -2.35
CA SER A 99 -10.87 -4.01 -3.80
C SER A 99 -10.06 -2.93 -4.52
N ALA A 100 -9.57 -1.91 -3.81
CA ALA A 100 -8.61 -0.94 -4.34
C ALA A 100 -7.35 -1.58 -4.93
N LEU A 101 -6.90 -2.70 -4.35
CA LEU A 101 -5.72 -3.47 -4.76
C LEU A 101 -5.99 -4.35 -5.98
N LYS A 102 -7.26 -4.67 -6.29
CA LYS A 102 -7.65 -5.53 -7.43
C LYS A 102 -7.13 -5.03 -8.79
N LYS A 103 -6.85 -3.73 -8.89
CA LYS A 103 -6.40 -3.03 -10.09
C LYS A 103 -4.88 -2.94 -10.22
N MET A 104 -4.13 -3.39 -9.22
CA MET A 104 -2.66 -3.50 -9.27
C MET A 104 -2.28 -4.79 -10.00
N ASP A 105 -1.10 -4.84 -10.62
CA ASP A 105 -0.65 -5.96 -11.43
C ASP A 105 -0.10 -7.12 -10.59
N HIS A 106 0.63 -6.81 -9.52
CA HIS A 106 1.27 -7.79 -8.64
C HIS A 106 0.56 -7.85 -7.29
N LEU A 107 0.35 -6.70 -6.66
CA LEU A 107 -0.15 -6.57 -5.30
C LEU A 107 -1.58 -7.11 -5.15
N HIS A 108 -2.31 -7.28 -6.26
CA HIS A 108 -3.65 -7.85 -6.23
C HIS A 108 -3.68 -9.35 -5.89
N ARG A 109 -2.60 -10.09 -6.18
CA ARG A 109 -2.46 -11.55 -6.00
C ARG A 109 -1.21 -11.97 -5.22
N GLY A 110 -0.25 -11.08 -5.07
CA GLY A 110 0.98 -11.33 -4.31
C GLY A 110 0.77 -11.18 -2.80
N ASP A 111 1.72 -11.73 -2.06
CA ASP A 111 1.85 -11.44 -0.64
C ASP A 111 2.18 -9.95 -0.45
N ALA A 112 1.55 -9.32 0.53
CA ALA A 112 1.70 -7.89 0.80
C ALA A 112 1.98 -7.62 2.27
N TYR A 113 2.53 -6.45 2.57
CA TYR A 113 2.47 -5.86 3.90
C TYR A 113 1.45 -4.72 3.93
N ARG A 114 0.72 -4.64 5.04
CA ARG A 114 -0.16 -3.52 5.36
C ARG A 114 0.37 -2.81 6.60
N PHE A 115 0.61 -1.51 6.47
CA PHE A 115 0.96 -0.60 7.55
C PHE A 115 -0.22 0.33 7.82
N THR A 116 -0.53 0.58 9.10
CA THR A 116 -1.57 1.52 9.51
C THR A 116 -0.91 2.68 10.24
N LEU A 117 -0.97 3.86 9.64
CA LEU A 117 -0.15 5.01 10.03
C LEU A 117 -0.97 6.04 10.78
N ARG A 118 -0.30 6.74 11.69
CA ARG A 118 -0.87 7.78 12.57
C ARG A 118 -0.04 9.06 12.56
N THR A 119 1.21 9.00 12.11
CA THR A 119 2.15 10.12 12.15
C THR A 119 2.99 10.23 10.86
N PRO A 120 3.48 11.44 10.51
CA PRO A 120 4.41 11.62 9.40
C PRO A 120 5.70 10.81 9.57
N TYR A 121 6.20 10.69 10.79
CA TYR A 121 7.40 9.88 11.08
C TYR A 121 7.22 8.42 10.65
N GLU A 122 6.06 7.81 10.93
CA GLU A 122 5.80 6.44 10.45
C GLU A 122 5.74 6.37 8.92
N VAL A 123 5.22 7.40 8.24
CA VAL A 123 5.25 7.48 6.77
C VAL A 123 6.70 7.43 6.27
N ASP A 124 7.59 8.23 6.87
CA ASP A 124 8.99 8.29 6.48
C ASP A 124 9.71 6.95 6.69
N GLN A 125 9.43 6.27 7.80
CA GLN A 125 9.99 4.93 8.06
C GLN A 125 9.54 3.91 7.01
N ILE A 126 8.26 3.94 6.59
CA ILE A 126 7.75 3.03 5.56
C ILE A 126 8.31 3.38 4.18
N ILE A 127 8.51 4.66 3.89
CA ILE A 127 9.14 5.10 2.65
C ILE A 127 10.58 4.63 2.58
N ASN A 128 11.36 4.82 3.66
CA ASN A 128 12.75 4.37 3.73
C ASN A 128 12.87 2.84 3.57
N LEU A 129 11.86 2.09 4.02
CA LEU A 129 11.77 0.65 3.82
C LEU A 129 11.54 0.26 2.35
N ILE A 130 10.71 1.02 1.62
CA ILE A 130 10.22 0.65 0.29
C ILE A 130 11.08 1.22 -0.83
N ALA A 131 11.42 2.51 -0.76
CA ALA A 131 11.92 3.29 -1.87
C ALA A 131 13.44 3.45 -1.85
N SER A 132 14.09 3.15 -2.96
CA SER A 132 15.44 3.64 -3.24
C SER A 132 15.42 5.15 -3.44
N GLY A 133 16.33 5.87 -2.80
CA GLY A 133 16.42 7.33 -2.91
C GLY A 133 15.58 8.12 -1.91
N ALA A 134 14.93 7.46 -0.96
CA ALA A 134 14.46 8.14 0.24
C ALA A 134 15.67 8.69 1.02
N LYS A 135 15.66 9.99 1.31
CA LYS A 135 16.76 10.70 1.98
C LYS A 135 16.62 10.68 3.49
#